data_AF-A0A7Y8M4B5-F1
#
_entry.id   AF-A0A7Y8M4B5-F1
#
_cell.length_a   1.000
_cell.length_b   1.000
_cell.length_c   1.000
_cell.angle_alpha   90.00
_cell.angle_beta   90.00
_cell.angle_gamma   90.00
#
_symmetry.space_group_name_H-M   'P 1'
#
loop_
_entity.id
_entity.type
_entity.pdbx_description
1 polymer ?
#
loop_
_entity_poly.entity_id
_entity_poly.type
_entity_poly.pdbx_seq_one_letter_code
_entity_poly.pdbx_strand_id
1 'polypeptide(L)'
;MASHLLSKSSYIKGLQCEKHLYLYKYHYEEMDELSEMQKAIFKRGINVGELAQKLFPGGVVATQGDPPDYEKALKKTKELIDSNEKVIYEAAFMFNDVLSIADIFVMEKGGAKVYEVKSSTSISETYLNDAALQYYVISGQGIRVKDFSIIYINNQYI
;
A
#
# COMPACT_ATOMS: atom_id res chain seq x y z
N MET A 1 6.76 -11.45 11.73
CA MET A 1 5.35 -10.98 11.72
C MET A 1 4.50 -12.06 12.37
N ALA A 2 3.45 -11.69 13.11
CA ALA A 2 2.51 -12.68 13.64
C ALA A 2 1.94 -13.52 12.48
N SER A 3 1.81 -14.85 12.67
CA SER A 3 1.25 -15.79 11.67
C SER A 3 -0.13 -15.38 11.17
N HIS A 4 -0.89 -14.66 12.01
CA HIS A 4 -2.27 -14.25 11.74
C HIS A 4 -2.41 -12.87 11.06
N LEU A 5 -1.33 -12.08 10.98
CA LEU A 5 -1.39 -10.74 10.37
C LEU A 5 -1.53 -10.86 8.85
N LEU A 6 -2.53 -10.23 8.25
CA LEU A 6 -2.65 -10.11 6.79
C LEU A 6 -2.05 -8.79 6.31
N SER A 7 -1.30 -8.82 5.21
CA SER A 7 -0.98 -7.65 4.39
C SER A 7 -1.84 -7.64 3.12
N LYS A 8 -1.85 -6.51 2.40
CA LYS A 8 -2.38 -6.38 1.03
C LYS A 8 -2.06 -7.61 0.16
N SER A 9 -0.76 -7.93 0.05
CA SER A 9 -0.27 -9.04 -0.77
C SER A 9 -0.84 -10.39 -0.34
N SER A 10 -0.92 -10.67 0.95
CA SER A 10 -1.49 -11.94 1.42
C SER A 10 -3.01 -12.00 1.26
N TYR A 11 -3.72 -10.88 1.47
CA TYR A 11 -5.16 -10.82 1.27
C TYR A 11 -5.54 -11.10 -0.18
N ILE A 12 -4.87 -10.44 -1.14
CA ILE A 12 -5.08 -10.68 -2.57
C ILE A 12 -4.79 -12.13 -2.95
N LYS A 13 -3.73 -12.74 -2.39
CA LYS A 13 -3.45 -14.17 -2.60
C LYS A 13 -4.58 -15.06 -2.09
N GLY A 14 -5.16 -14.73 -0.93
CA GLY A 14 -6.30 -15.44 -0.36
C GLY A 14 -7.56 -15.34 -1.22
N LEU A 15 -7.85 -14.15 -1.77
CA LEU A 15 -8.97 -13.97 -2.71
C LEU A 15 -8.79 -14.80 -3.99
N GLN A 16 -7.56 -14.95 -4.47
CA GLN A 16 -7.27 -15.78 -5.64
C GLN A 16 -7.39 -17.27 -5.33
N CYS A 17 -6.82 -17.72 -4.20
CA CYS A 17 -6.80 -19.11 -3.79
C CYS A 17 -6.33 -19.24 -2.32
N GLU A 18 -7.14 -19.87 -1.47
CA GLU A 18 -6.80 -20.09 -0.06
C GLU A 18 -5.48 -20.88 0.11
N LYS A 19 -5.19 -21.84 -0.78
CA LYS A 19 -3.93 -22.58 -0.77
C LYS A 19 -2.73 -21.67 -1.05
N HIS A 20 -2.89 -20.65 -1.90
CA HIS A 20 -1.84 -19.68 -2.17
C HIS A 20 -1.55 -18.81 -0.94
N LEU A 21 -2.59 -18.37 -0.22
CA LEU A 21 -2.43 -17.69 1.07
C LEU A 21 -1.71 -18.58 2.09
N TYR A 22 -2.15 -19.84 2.23
CA TYR A 22 -1.57 -20.78 3.19
C TYR A 22 -0.07 -20.99 2.93
N LEU A 23 0.31 -21.32 1.69
CA LEU A 23 1.71 -21.51 1.32
C LEU A 23 2.53 -20.22 1.54
N TYR A 24 1.99 -19.06 1.15
CA TYR A 24 2.66 -17.78 1.37
C TYR A 24 2.91 -17.46 2.86
N LYS A 25 2.03 -17.90 3.77
CA LYS A 25 2.15 -17.61 5.21
C LYS A 25 3.00 -18.62 5.97
N TYR A 26 2.91 -19.89 5.62
CA TYR A 26 3.48 -20.98 6.41
C TYR A 26 4.66 -21.69 5.71
N HIS A 27 4.81 -21.50 4.40
CA HIS A 27 5.82 -22.15 3.56
C HIS A 27 6.50 -21.12 2.63
N TYR A 28 6.76 -19.90 3.13
CA TYR A 28 7.33 -18.81 2.32
C TYR A 28 8.70 -19.17 1.72
N GLU A 29 9.50 -19.94 2.45
CA GLU A 29 10.83 -20.42 2.00
C GLU A 29 10.76 -21.40 0.82
N GLU A 30 9.58 -21.97 0.54
CA GLU A 30 9.34 -22.87 -0.60
C GLU A 30 8.88 -22.11 -1.86
N MET A 31 8.73 -20.77 -1.82
CA MET A 31 8.38 -20.00 -3.01
C MET A 31 9.51 -20.01 -4.03
N ASP A 32 9.12 -20.13 -5.30
CA ASP A 32 10.03 -19.95 -6.43
C ASP A 32 10.72 -18.57 -6.35
N GLU A 33 12.00 -18.56 -6.73
CA GLU A 33 12.72 -17.31 -6.89
C GLU A 33 12.05 -16.42 -7.95
N LEU A 34 12.09 -15.11 -7.71
CA LEU A 34 11.58 -14.15 -8.69
C LEU A 34 12.42 -14.22 -9.97
N SER A 35 11.75 -14.45 -11.10
CA SER A 35 12.36 -14.31 -12.42
C SER A 35 12.82 -12.86 -12.65
N GLU A 36 13.78 -12.68 -13.56
CA GLU A 36 14.26 -11.34 -13.94
C GLU A 36 13.14 -10.43 -14.47
N MET A 37 12.14 -11.01 -15.15
CA MET A 37 10.96 -10.29 -15.60
C MET A 37 10.11 -9.79 -14.42
N GLN A 38 9.90 -10.61 -13.38
CA GLN A 38 9.18 -10.20 -12.18
C GLN A 38 9.93 -9.11 -11.42
N LYS A 39 11.26 -9.25 -11.27
CA LYS A 39 12.11 -8.22 -10.65
C LYS A 39 12.02 -6.89 -11.41
N ALA A 40 12.02 -6.92 -12.74
CA ALA A 40 11.85 -5.72 -13.56
C ALA A 40 10.48 -5.06 -13.38
N ILE A 41 9.41 -5.85 -13.25
CA ILE A 41 8.06 -5.34 -12.95
C ILE A 41 8.03 -4.65 -11.57
N PHE A 42 8.62 -5.26 -10.54
CA PHE A 42 8.71 -4.64 -9.21
C PHE A 42 9.51 -3.35 -9.22
N LYS A 43 10.67 -3.33 -9.87
CA LYS A 43 11.49 -2.13 -10.02
C LYS A 43 10.74 -1.02 -10.73
N ARG A 44 9.99 -1.34 -11.79
CA ARG A 44 9.11 -0.35 -12.46
C ARG A 44 8.03 0.15 -11.51
N GLY A 45 7.45 -0.71 -10.70
CA GLY A 45 6.50 -0.34 -9.63
C GLY A 45 7.07 0.72 -8.69
N ILE A 46 8.24 0.45 -8.12
CA ILE A 46 8.95 1.37 -7.21
C ILE A 46 9.19 2.73 -7.89
N ASN A 47 9.77 2.71 -9.10
CA ASN A 47 10.04 3.95 -9.83
C ASN A 47 8.78 4.78 -10.12
N VAL A 48 7.64 4.12 -10.43
CA VAL A 48 6.37 4.81 -10.65
C VAL A 48 5.79 5.36 -9.34
N GLY A 49 5.93 4.62 -8.24
CA GLY A 49 5.59 5.10 -6.89
C GLY A 49 6.34 6.37 -6.53
N GLU A 50 7.68 6.34 -6.64
CA GLU A 50 8.54 7.51 -6.43
C GLU A 50 8.20 8.69 -7.35
N LEU A 51 7.87 8.41 -8.61
CA LEU A 51 7.44 9.45 -9.56
C LEU A 51 6.11 10.06 -9.16
N ALA A 52 5.15 9.25 -8.70
CA ALA A 52 3.82 9.72 -8.28
C ALA A 52 3.89 10.65 -7.06
N GLN A 53 4.88 10.50 -6.19
CA GLN A 53 5.11 11.44 -5.07
C GLN A 53 5.31 12.88 -5.56
N LYS A 54 5.79 13.10 -6.80
CA LYS A 54 5.93 14.45 -7.37
C LYS A 54 4.60 15.16 -7.62
N LEU A 55 3.49 14.42 -7.67
CA LEU A 55 2.14 15.00 -7.74
C LEU A 55 1.73 15.64 -6.40
N PHE A 56 2.37 15.26 -5.30
CA PHE A 56 2.06 15.70 -3.94
C PHE A 56 3.35 16.08 -3.18
N PRO A 57 4.10 17.10 -3.64
CA PRO A 57 5.42 17.41 -3.12
C PRO A 57 5.41 17.81 -1.64
N GLY A 58 6.55 17.57 -0.97
CA GLY A 58 6.77 17.97 0.42
C GLY A 58 6.34 16.94 1.47
N GLY A 59 5.96 15.72 1.06
CA GLY A 59 5.59 14.66 1.99
C GLY A 59 6.77 13.98 2.69
N VAL A 60 6.44 13.25 3.75
CA VAL A 60 7.38 12.47 4.56
C VAL A 60 7.10 10.98 4.41
N VAL A 61 8.14 10.17 4.16
CA VAL A 61 8.03 8.71 4.10
C VAL A 61 7.93 8.14 5.51
N ALA A 62 6.91 7.31 5.78
CA ALA A 62 6.69 6.73 7.11
C ALA A 62 7.42 5.39 7.33
N THR A 63 7.64 4.62 6.27
CA THR A 63 8.33 3.33 6.25
C THR A 63 9.84 3.48 6.11
N GLN A 64 10.59 2.52 6.67
CA GLN A 64 12.04 2.42 6.51
C GLN A 64 12.47 0.95 6.50
N GLY A 65 13.52 0.65 5.73
CA GLY A 65 14.12 -0.69 5.62
C GLY A 65 13.56 -1.54 4.48
N ASP A 66 14.27 -2.62 4.15
CA ASP A 66 13.86 -3.63 3.19
C ASP A 66 14.15 -5.04 3.76
N PRO A 67 13.13 -5.77 4.24
CA PRO A 67 11.72 -5.38 4.32
C PRO A 67 11.45 -4.29 5.38
N PRO A 68 10.34 -3.54 5.26
CA PRO A 68 10.03 -2.48 6.22
C PRO A 68 9.76 -2.99 7.64
N ASP A 69 10.19 -2.22 8.64
CA ASP A 69 9.79 -2.42 10.04
C ASP A 69 8.38 -1.85 10.24
N TYR A 70 7.38 -2.74 10.24
CA TYR A 70 5.97 -2.34 10.27
C TYR A 70 5.54 -1.68 11.58
N GLU A 71 6.11 -2.07 12.72
CA GLU A 71 5.79 -1.41 14.00
C GLU A 71 6.29 0.03 14.00
N LYS A 72 7.52 0.25 13.49
CA LYS A 72 8.05 1.61 13.30
C LYS A 72 7.22 2.41 12.30
N ALA A 73 6.80 1.81 11.19
CA ALA A 73 6.00 2.50 10.18
C ALA A 73 4.62 2.93 10.73
N LEU A 74 3.94 2.06 11.49
CA LEU A 74 2.67 2.38 12.15
C LEU A 74 2.84 3.52 13.15
N LYS A 75 3.86 3.44 14.00
CA LYS A 75 4.18 4.50 14.97
C LYS A 75 4.48 5.83 14.27
N LYS A 76 5.33 5.80 13.24
CA LYS A 76 5.73 6.99 12.49
C LYS A 76 4.55 7.63 11.77
N THR A 77 3.68 6.83 11.16
CA THR A 77 2.47 7.32 10.50
C THR A 77 1.57 8.06 11.49
N LYS A 78 1.35 7.48 12.68
CA LYS A 78 0.58 8.12 13.75
C LYS A 78 1.20 9.44 14.19
N GLU A 79 2.52 9.47 14.44
CA GLU A 79 3.23 10.69 14.82
C GLU A 79 3.08 11.81 13.76
N LEU A 80 3.18 11.46 12.48
CA LEU A 80 3.04 12.42 11.38
C LEU A 80 1.61 12.99 11.31
N ILE A 81 0.59 12.15 11.50
CA ILE A 81 -0.80 12.58 11.58
C ILE A 81 -1.02 13.51 12.77
N ASP A 82 -0.52 13.14 13.95
CA ASP A 82 -0.65 13.94 15.18
C ASP A 82 0.08 15.29 15.07
N SER A 83 1.16 15.36 14.29
CA SER A 83 1.87 16.61 13.98
C SER A 83 1.25 17.44 12.85
N ASN A 84 0.09 17.04 12.31
CA ASN A 84 -0.57 17.66 11.15
C ASN A 84 0.30 17.70 9.89
N GLU A 85 1.12 16.67 9.66
CA GLU A 85 1.82 16.51 8.39
C GLU A 85 0.77 16.36 7.27
N LYS A 86 0.96 17.11 6.18
CA LYS A 86 -0.04 17.19 5.12
C LYS A 86 0.03 16.00 4.18
N VAL A 87 1.23 15.55 3.85
CA VAL A 87 1.45 14.46 2.90
C VAL A 87 2.36 13.43 3.55
N ILE A 88 1.89 12.19 3.60
CA ILE A 88 2.64 11.06 4.13
C ILE A 88 2.73 10.03 3.02
N TYR A 89 3.96 9.69 2.63
CA TYR A 89 4.20 8.61 1.69
C TYR A 89 4.35 7.29 2.45
N GLU A 90 3.88 6.21 1.85
CA GLU A 90 3.92 4.87 2.45
C GLU A 90 3.35 4.85 3.88
N ALA A 91 2.21 5.53 4.08
CA ALA A 91 1.54 5.64 5.37
C ALA A 91 0.98 4.27 5.81
N ALA A 92 1.40 3.78 6.96
CA ALA A 92 1.03 2.47 7.48
C ALA A 92 -0.15 2.57 8.46
N PHE A 93 -1.12 1.66 8.29
CA PHE A 93 -2.32 1.52 9.10
C PHE A 93 -2.58 0.05 9.41
N MET A 94 -3.17 -0.25 10.56
CA MET A 94 -3.52 -1.61 10.93
C MET A 94 -4.87 -1.65 11.64
N PHE A 95 -5.80 -2.45 11.11
CA PHE A 95 -7.13 -2.63 11.67
C PHE A 95 -7.54 -4.10 11.55
N ASN A 96 -8.07 -4.69 12.62
CA ASN A 96 -8.43 -6.11 12.69
C ASN A 96 -7.33 -7.06 12.18
N ASP A 97 -6.09 -6.83 12.63
CA ASP A 97 -4.91 -7.60 12.22
C ASP A 97 -4.66 -7.63 10.69
N VAL A 98 -5.12 -6.59 10.00
CA VAL A 98 -4.80 -6.33 8.59
C VAL A 98 -3.94 -5.08 8.48
N LEU A 99 -2.71 -5.25 8.01
CA LEU A 99 -1.77 -4.19 7.69
C LEU A 99 -2.00 -3.66 6.27
N SER A 100 -2.10 -2.34 6.17
CA SER A 100 -2.16 -1.59 4.92
C SER A 100 -1.10 -0.50 4.92
N ILE A 101 -0.32 -0.40 3.84
CA ILE A 101 0.61 0.70 3.60
C ILE A 101 0.10 1.44 2.37
N ALA A 102 -0.45 2.65 2.55
CA ALA A 102 -0.95 3.47 1.45
C ALA A 102 0.20 4.22 0.78
N ASP A 103 0.25 4.22 -0.55
CA ASP A 103 1.36 4.85 -1.29
C ASP A 103 1.45 6.35 -0.99
N ILE A 104 0.32 7.06 -1.06
CA ILE A 104 0.25 8.49 -0.75
C ILE A 104 -1.02 8.78 0.06
N PHE A 105 -0.83 9.36 1.24
CA PHE A 105 -1.89 9.76 2.15
C PHE A 105 -1.84 11.27 2.39
N VAL A 106 -2.91 11.97 2.04
CA VAL A 106 -2.99 13.44 2.12
C VAL A 106 -4.04 13.86 3.14
N MET A 107 -3.61 14.49 4.22
CA MET A 107 -4.48 15.06 5.24
C MET A 107 -5.04 16.40 4.80
N GLU A 108 -6.37 16.52 4.79
CA GLU A 108 -7.07 17.78 4.55
C GLU A 108 -8.04 18.12 5.69
N LYS A 109 -8.59 19.33 5.65
CA LYS A 109 -9.69 19.70 6.53
C LYS A 109 -10.86 18.72 6.34
N GLY A 110 -11.23 18.05 7.43
CA GLY A 110 -12.38 17.14 7.50
C GLY A 110 -12.12 15.72 7.03
N GLY A 111 -10.86 15.29 6.83
CA GLY A 111 -10.50 13.91 6.51
C GLY A 111 -9.34 13.79 5.51
N ALA A 112 -9.00 12.55 5.17
CA ALA A 112 -7.88 12.23 4.31
C ALA A 112 -8.32 11.92 2.87
N LYS A 113 -7.46 12.22 1.90
CA LYS A 113 -7.51 11.64 0.55
C LYS A 113 -6.38 10.62 0.42
N VAL A 114 -6.69 9.47 -0.17
CA VAL A 114 -5.73 8.37 -0.33
C VAL A 114 -5.54 8.08 -1.80
N TYR A 115 -4.28 7.89 -2.21
CA TYR A 115 -3.93 7.57 -3.59
C TYR A 115 -3.11 6.29 -3.63
N GLU A 116 -3.62 5.27 -4.30
CA GLU A 116 -2.90 4.04 -4.62
C GLU A 116 -2.31 4.14 -6.03
N VAL A 117 -1.05 3.81 -6.19
CA VAL A 117 -0.28 3.99 -7.42
C VAL A 117 -0.06 2.64 -8.08
N LYS A 118 -0.39 2.53 -9.38
CA LYS A 118 -0.20 1.31 -10.17
C LYS A 118 0.66 1.60 -11.41
N SER A 119 1.72 0.81 -11.60
CA SER A 119 2.58 0.86 -12.80
C SER A 119 1.97 0.16 -14.03
N SER A 120 0.64 0.21 -14.14
CA SER A 120 -0.18 -0.37 -15.20
C SER A 120 -0.82 0.72 -16.04
N THR A 121 -1.22 0.38 -17.27
CA THR A 121 -1.97 1.26 -18.18
C THR A 121 -3.48 1.04 -18.13
N SER A 122 -3.94 0.12 -17.29
CA SER A 122 -5.35 -0.18 -17.07
C SER A 122 -5.60 -0.65 -15.64
N ILE A 123 -6.86 -0.52 -15.20
CA ILE A 123 -7.32 -0.96 -13.88
C ILE A 123 -7.85 -2.39 -13.97
N SER A 124 -7.43 -3.22 -13.01
CA SER A 124 -7.91 -4.60 -12.85
C SER A 124 -8.77 -4.74 -11.60
N GLU A 125 -9.57 -5.79 -11.53
CA GLU A 125 -10.36 -6.14 -10.34
C GLU A 125 -9.46 -6.32 -9.10
N THR A 126 -8.26 -6.89 -9.28
CA THR A 126 -7.24 -6.99 -8.22
C THR A 126 -6.88 -5.63 -7.62
N TYR A 127 -6.78 -4.58 -8.44
CA TYR A 127 -6.48 -3.23 -7.96
C TYR A 127 -7.66 -2.61 -7.22
N LEU A 128 -8.89 -2.92 -7.65
CA LEU A 128 -10.11 -2.49 -6.94
C LEU A 128 -10.22 -3.17 -5.57
N ASN A 129 -9.94 -4.48 -5.50
CA ASN A 129 -9.92 -5.23 -4.24
C ASN A 129 -8.84 -4.72 -3.28
N ASP A 130 -7.67 -4.37 -3.80
CA ASP A 130 -6.59 -3.76 -3.02
C ASP A 130 -7.01 -2.39 -2.48
N ALA A 131 -7.54 -1.50 -3.34
CA ALA A 131 -8.07 -0.19 -2.91
C ALA A 131 -9.18 -0.33 -1.84
N ALA A 132 -10.11 -1.28 -2.02
CA ALA A 132 -11.18 -1.54 -1.06
C ALA A 132 -10.64 -2.02 0.29
N LEU A 133 -9.65 -2.90 0.31
CA LEU A 133 -9.00 -3.35 1.55
C LEU A 133 -8.35 -2.18 2.30
N GLN A 134 -7.63 -1.33 1.58
CA GLN A 134 -6.99 -0.17 2.19
C GLN A 134 -8.00 0.83 2.75
N TYR A 135 -9.06 1.11 1.99
CA TYR A 135 -10.15 1.95 2.46
C TYR A 135 -10.73 1.39 3.77
N TYR A 136 -10.99 0.08 3.82
CA TYR A 136 -11.49 -0.60 5.02
C TYR A 136 -10.53 -0.45 6.20
N VAL A 137 -9.23 -0.70 6.01
CA VAL A 137 -8.23 -0.62 7.08
C VAL A 137 -8.10 0.82 7.60
N ILE A 138 -8.00 1.80 6.71
CA ILE A 138 -7.82 3.22 7.07
C ILE A 138 -9.08 3.78 7.74
N SER A 139 -10.26 3.53 7.17
CA SER A 139 -11.52 3.97 7.78
C SER A 139 -11.80 3.29 9.12
N GLY A 140 -11.37 2.03 9.29
CA GLY A 140 -11.43 1.30 10.55
C GLY A 140 -10.60 1.92 11.68
N GLN A 141 -9.58 2.73 11.36
CA GLN A 141 -8.84 3.53 12.36
C GLN A 141 -9.61 4.79 12.82
N GLY A 142 -10.86 4.98 12.38
CA GLY A 142 -11.64 6.19 12.66
C GLY A 142 -11.26 7.38 11.79
N ILE A 143 -10.38 7.20 10.80
CA ILE A 143 -9.99 8.24 9.85
C ILE A 143 -11.08 8.37 8.79
N ARG A 144 -11.66 9.55 8.64
CA ARG A 144 -12.60 9.83 7.55
C ARG A 144 -11.85 9.90 6.21
N VAL A 145 -11.99 8.88 5.39
CA VAL A 145 -11.50 8.89 3.99
C VAL A 145 -12.50 9.66 3.13
N LYS A 146 -12.12 10.86 2.69
CA LYS A 146 -12.94 11.74 1.83
C LYS A 146 -12.94 11.27 0.38
N ASP A 147 -11.82 10.73 -0.06
CA ASP A 147 -11.63 10.25 -1.42
C ASP A 147 -10.56 9.15 -1.43
N PHE A 148 -10.72 8.19 -2.35
CA PHE A 148 -9.77 7.12 -2.59
C PHE A 148 -9.59 6.96 -4.09
N SER A 149 -8.41 7.32 -4.59
CA SER A 149 -8.09 7.35 -6.02
C SER A 149 -7.04 6.31 -6.38
N ILE A 150 -7.13 5.75 -7.59
CA ILE A 150 -6.07 4.92 -8.16
C ILE A 150 -5.36 5.73 -9.25
N ILE A 151 -4.08 5.99 -9.07
CA ILE A 151 -3.21 6.64 -10.06
C ILE A 151 -2.57 5.55 -10.92
N TYR A 152 -2.68 5.68 -12.24
CA TYR A 152 -2.11 4.72 -13.17
C TYR A 152 -1.57 5.42 -14.43
N ILE A 153 -0.82 4.69 -15.24
CA ILE A 153 -0.12 5.25 -16.41
C ILE A 153 -1.12 5.53 -17.53
N ASN A 154 -1.12 6.77 -18.04
CA ASN A 154 -1.82 7.09 -19.28
C ASN A 154 -0.97 6.67 -20.48
N ASN A 155 -1.38 5.62 -21.20
CA ASN A 155 -0.70 5.16 -22.42
C ASN A 155 -1.06 5.96 -23.68
N GLN A 156 -1.84 7.04 -23.55
CA GLN A 156 -2.20 7.96 -24.63
C GLN A 156 -1.47 9.31 -24.52
N TYR A 157 -0.60 9.48 -23.53
CA TYR A 157 0.18 10.69 -23.36
C TYR A 157 1.30 10.78 -24.41
N ILE A 158 1.41 11.92 -25.09
CA ILE A 158 2.38 12.21 -26.17
C ILE A 158 3.44 13.17 -25.63
#